data_AF-A0A1S9R8Y0-F1
#
_entry.id   AF-A0A1S9R8Y0-F1
#
_cell.length_a   1.000
_cell.length_b   1.000
_cell.length_c   1.000
_cell.angle_alpha   90.00
_cell.angle_beta   90.00
_cell.angle_gamma   90.00
#
_symmetry.space_group_name_H-M   'P 1'
#
loop_
_entity.id
_entity.type
_entity.pdbx_description
1 polymer ?
#
loop_
_entity_poly.entity_id
_entity_poly.type
_entity_poly.pdbx_seq_one_letter_code
_entity_poly.pdbx_strand_id
1 'polypeptide(L)'
;MPQAARWAGTPFIKGKSESTRMALLTFSLVGLQFTWGTEMTYCTPYLLQLGLTKSKTSLVWIAGPLSGLIIQPLIGVIADRSRSKWGRRRPFMVFGSFVVAFCLIVLGWTAEIVALFVKEPEKAKNVTIALAVSSIYAVDFSINVVQACCRSLIVDTLPIPLQQAGSAWAGRMCAIGQLISYVIGSIDTVSIFGSLLGDTQFKQMTVIAAISLILAVAVTSYSVKERVLISARDSDGKGGAIQAISQLFKTTMELPPRIQAICWAQFWAWIGWFPFLFYSTTWVGETYFRYEVSKDQATKTTDMLGEVGRVGSLSLTVFSSITFLSSVLLPFCVQSPDTKRTRFTPRPPPGVAAILKRFTAIRPDLQTAWLISQIMFAATMIFAPLAHSRAFATFLVAVCGVPWAISSWAPFAFMGVEINKLTMNGGPGAPGMAAQATRSGVTMITSASLRNSAADTELEVLRLNHRDSDSDTDEEDQASNIPSTGELAGIYLGVLNVYTTLPQFVGTFISWIVFSVLEPGAQPNKESDASDTQWMNLDKDKPNAISICLFIGAISALVAAEATRRLRYVS
;
A
#
# COMPACT_ATOMS: atom_id res chain seq x y z
N MET A 1 -39.64 -14.46 3.38
CA MET A 1 -38.71 -14.22 2.26
C MET A 1 -37.64 -13.24 2.73
N PRO A 2 -36.34 -13.60 2.76
CA PRO A 2 -35.29 -12.64 3.11
C PRO A 2 -35.29 -11.52 2.07
N GLN A 3 -35.55 -10.28 2.48
CA GLN A 3 -35.57 -9.14 1.56
C GLN A 3 -34.17 -8.88 1.00
N ALA A 4 -34.03 -8.84 -0.32
CA ALA A 4 -32.78 -8.43 -0.97
C ALA A 4 -32.48 -6.95 -0.67
N ALA A 5 -31.18 -6.61 -0.59
CA ALA A 5 -30.76 -5.24 -0.33
C ALA A 5 -31.27 -4.28 -1.42
N ARG A 6 -31.93 -3.19 -1.02
CA ARG A 6 -32.47 -2.18 -1.94
C ARG A 6 -31.59 -0.94 -1.96
N TRP A 7 -31.20 -0.49 -3.15
CA TRP A 7 -30.32 0.65 -3.37
C TRP A 7 -31.06 1.78 -4.11
N ALA A 8 -30.84 3.03 -3.71
CA ALA A 8 -31.29 4.22 -4.42
C ALA A 8 -30.14 4.92 -5.14
N GLY A 9 -30.42 5.38 -6.37
CA GLY A 9 -29.53 6.21 -7.18
C GLY A 9 -28.58 5.43 -8.10
N THR A 10 -28.00 6.15 -9.06
CA THR A 10 -26.94 5.65 -9.96
C THR A 10 -25.60 6.26 -9.58
N PRO A 11 -24.51 5.47 -9.56
CA PRO A 11 -23.19 5.98 -9.23
C PRO A 11 -22.75 6.92 -10.36
N PHE A 12 -22.29 8.12 -10.00
CA PHE A 12 -21.92 9.14 -10.98
C PHE A 12 -20.60 9.78 -10.61
N ILE A 13 -19.70 9.89 -11.58
CA ILE A 13 -18.40 10.53 -11.40
C ILE A 13 -18.34 11.74 -12.32
N LYS A 14 -18.04 12.92 -11.76
CA LYS A 14 -17.84 14.16 -12.54
C LYS A 14 -16.65 14.00 -13.48
N GLY A 15 -16.77 14.52 -14.70
CA GLY A 15 -15.68 14.55 -15.68
C GLY A 15 -16.19 14.33 -17.11
N LYS A 16 -15.61 15.06 -18.08
CA LYS A 16 -15.98 14.96 -19.50
C LYS A 16 -15.31 13.77 -20.21
N SER A 17 -14.12 13.38 -19.75
CA SER A 17 -13.34 12.23 -20.25
C SER A 17 -13.31 11.11 -19.22
N GLU A 18 -13.23 9.86 -19.69
CA GLU A 18 -13.05 8.68 -18.85
C GLU A 18 -11.81 8.81 -17.96
N SER A 19 -10.71 9.32 -18.50
CA SER A 19 -9.47 9.49 -17.74
C SER A 19 -9.62 10.52 -16.61
N THR A 20 -10.36 11.61 -16.85
CA THR A 20 -10.67 12.59 -15.82
C THR A 20 -11.56 12.00 -14.73
N ARG A 21 -12.53 11.15 -15.10
CA ARG A 21 -13.39 10.45 -14.14
C ARG A 21 -12.58 9.50 -13.27
N MET A 22 -11.70 8.70 -13.87
CA MET A 22 -10.81 7.79 -13.13
C MET A 22 -9.86 8.55 -12.21
N ALA A 23 -9.25 9.64 -12.69
CA ALA A 23 -8.36 10.47 -11.89
C ALA A 23 -9.07 11.10 -10.69
N LEU A 24 -10.27 11.65 -10.87
CA LEU A 24 -11.05 12.26 -9.78
C LEU A 24 -11.55 11.23 -8.77
N LEU A 25 -11.86 10.01 -9.23
CA LEU A 25 -12.23 8.88 -8.37
C LEU A 25 -11.07 8.45 -7.47
N THR A 26 -9.84 8.45 -7.98
CA THR A 26 -8.66 7.96 -7.26
C THR A 26 -7.81 9.06 -6.61
N PHE A 27 -8.19 10.33 -6.77
CA PHE A 27 -7.41 11.49 -6.31
C PHE A 27 -7.13 11.48 -4.80
N SER A 28 -8.06 10.99 -3.97
CA SER A 28 -7.87 10.83 -2.52
C SER A 28 -6.65 10.00 -2.14
N LEU A 29 -6.21 9.08 -3.01
CA LEU A 29 -5.01 8.26 -2.78
C LEU A 29 -3.72 9.07 -2.86
N VAL A 30 -3.72 10.22 -3.56
CA VAL A 30 -2.56 11.13 -3.59
C VAL A 30 -2.29 11.66 -2.19
N GLY A 31 -3.29 12.24 -1.53
CA GLY A 31 -3.16 12.78 -0.17
C GLY A 31 -2.90 11.69 0.88
N LEU A 32 -3.48 10.50 0.70
CA LEU A 32 -3.21 9.35 1.55
C LEU A 32 -1.74 8.91 1.48
N GLN A 33 -1.18 8.74 0.26
CA GLN A 33 0.22 8.36 0.11
C GLN A 33 1.18 9.49 0.48
N PHE A 34 0.76 10.75 0.32
CA PHE A 34 1.52 11.88 0.84
C PHE A 34 1.69 11.78 2.37
N THR A 35 0.62 11.43 3.06
CA THR A 35 0.64 11.28 4.53
C THR A 35 1.54 10.11 4.94
N TRP A 36 1.39 8.95 4.30
CA TRP A 36 2.29 7.80 4.50
C TRP A 36 3.76 8.15 4.26
N GLY A 37 4.06 8.89 3.19
CA GLY A 37 5.42 9.35 2.89
C GLY A 37 5.99 10.26 3.98
N THR A 38 5.16 11.15 4.54
CA THR A 38 5.57 12.03 5.65
C THR A 38 5.84 11.22 6.92
N GLU A 39 5.00 10.23 7.21
CA GLU A 39 5.15 9.34 8.36
C GLU A 39 6.43 8.49 8.28
N MET A 40 6.65 7.82 7.14
CA MET A 40 7.86 7.01 6.91
C MET A 40 9.15 7.83 6.99
N THR A 41 9.11 9.12 6.64
CA THR A 41 10.28 9.99 6.68
C THR A 41 10.56 10.53 8.09
N TYR A 42 9.55 11.06 8.78
CA TYR A 42 9.79 11.92 9.95
C TYR A 42 9.37 11.31 11.29
N CYS A 43 8.45 10.35 11.34
CA CYS A 43 7.93 9.86 12.63
C CYS A 43 8.99 9.05 13.42
N THR A 44 9.81 8.22 12.74
CA THR A 44 10.93 7.52 13.41
C THR A 44 11.91 8.52 14.04
N PRO A 45 12.52 9.46 13.30
CA PRO A 45 13.48 10.38 13.89
C PRO A 45 12.84 11.33 14.92
N TYR A 46 11.56 11.68 14.77
CA TYR A 46 10.84 12.46 15.77
C TYR A 46 10.68 11.72 17.10
N LEU A 47 10.30 10.44 17.09
CA LEU A 47 10.21 9.63 18.31
C LEU A 47 11.56 9.49 19.00
N LEU A 48 12.65 9.35 18.23
CA LEU A 48 14.00 9.32 18.78
C LEU A 48 14.37 10.67 19.40
N GLN A 49 14.04 11.79 18.76
CA GLN A 49 14.25 13.15 19.29
C GLN A 49 13.51 13.37 20.62
N LEU A 50 12.28 12.87 20.76
CA LEU A 50 11.54 12.92 22.03
C LEU A 50 12.18 12.09 23.15
N GLY A 51 13.14 11.23 22.81
CA GLY A 51 13.91 10.42 23.76
C GLY A 51 13.44 8.98 23.88
N LEU A 52 12.67 8.45 22.92
CA LEU A 52 12.46 6.99 22.84
C LEU A 52 13.76 6.33 22.38
N THR A 53 14.07 5.18 22.98
CA THR A 53 15.12 4.31 22.45
C THR A 53 14.65 3.66 21.15
N LYS A 54 15.58 3.31 20.25
CA LYS A 54 15.24 2.64 18.98
C LYS A 54 14.41 1.37 19.20
N SER A 55 14.67 0.62 20.27
CA SER A 55 13.86 -0.56 20.65
C SER A 55 12.41 -0.20 20.98
N LYS A 56 12.16 0.89 21.72
CA LYS A 56 10.79 1.33 22.02
C LYS A 56 10.12 1.87 20.77
N THR A 57 10.84 2.62 19.94
CA THR A 57 10.35 3.11 18.64
C THR A 57 9.93 1.97 17.73
N SER A 58 10.68 0.85 17.68
CA SER A 58 10.26 -0.31 16.89
C SER A 58 8.92 -0.88 17.37
N LEU A 59 8.69 -0.96 18.68
CA LEU A 59 7.41 -1.42 19.23
C LEU A 59 6.23 -0.48 18.89
N VAL A 60 6.48 0.83 18.73
CA VAL A 60 5.45 1.77 18.29
C VAL A 60 4.95 1.40 16.88
N TRP A 61 5.86 0.97 16.00
CA TRP A 61 5.54 0.57 14.64
C TRP A 61 4.71 -0.72 14.49
N ILE A 62 4.38 -1.40 15.60
CA ILE A 62 3.38 -2.47 15.61
C ILE A 62 1.98 -1.94 15.25
N ALA A 63 1.72 -0.63 15.44
CA ALA A 63 0.44 0.00 15.12
C ALA A 63 0.03 -0.13 13.66
N GLY A 64 0.93 0.13 12.70
CA GLY A 64 0.66 0.00 11.27
C GLY A 64 0.15 -1.41 10.87
N PRO A 65 0.89 -2.49 11.16
CA PRO A 65 0.45 -3.86 10.89
C PRO A 65 -0.84 -4.24 11.63
N LEU A 66 -0.97 -3.84 12.91
CA LEU A 66 -2.13 -4.14 13.73
C LEU A 66 -3.40 -3.48 13.19
N SER A 67 -3.30 -2.21 12.80
CA SER A 67 -4.39 -1.48 12.17
C SER A 67 -4.75 -2.07 10.81
N GLY A 68 -3.76 -2.42 9.97
CA GLY A 68 -4.00 -3.07 8.68
C GLY A 68 -4.77 -4.40 8.78
N LEU A 69 -4.47 -5.22 9.78
CA LEU A 69 -5.10 -6.52 9.99
C LEU A 69 -6.54 -6.40 10.53
N ILE A 70 -6.78 -5.47 11.46
CA ILE A 70 -8.06 -5.35 12.18
C ILE A 70 -9.01 -4.37 11.50
N ILE A 71 -8.51 -3.19 11.14
CA ILE A 71 -9.35 -2.08 10.69
C ILE A 71 -9.85 -2.30 9.27
N GLN A 72 -9.05 -2.85 8.36
CA GLN A 72 -9.47 -3.03 6.96
C GLN A 72 -10.71 -3.95 6.82
N PRO A 73 -10.79 -5.13 7.48
CA PRO A 73 -12.01 -5.94 7.47
C PRO A 73 -13.17 -5.28 8.23
N LEU A 74 -12.89 -4.69 9.40
CA LEU A 74 -13.91 -4.10 10.26
C LEU A 74 -14.63 -2.92 9.58
N ILE A 75 -13.86 -2.00 8.99
CA ILE A 75 -14.42 -0.84 8.30
C ILE A 75 -15.16 -1.25 7.04
N GLY A 76 -14.73 -2.33 6.37
CA GLY A 76 -15.46 -2.91 5.24
C GLY A 76 -16.91 -3.18 5.62
N VAL A 77 -17.12 -3.97 6.69
CA VAL A 77 -18.45 -4.37 7.20
C VAL A 77 -19.22 -3.18 7.78
N ILE A 78 -18.56 -2.30 8.55
CA ILE A 78 -19.23 -1.12 9.13
C ILE A 78 -19.70 -0.18 8.03
N ALA A 79 -18.83 0.14 7.07
CA ALA A 79 -19.17 1.00 5.97
C ALA A 79 -20.22 0.34 5.07
N ASP A 80 -20.20 -0.98 4.86
CA ASP A 80 -21.22 -1.70 4.08
C ASP A 80 -22.65 -1.51 4.60
N ARG A 81 -22.81 -1.34 5.92
CA ARG A 81 -24.09 -1.15 6.61
C ARG A 81 -24.56 0.32 6.66
N SER A 82 -23.76 1.24 6.14
CA SER A 82 -24.05 2.67 6.23
C SER A 82 -25.27 3.08 5.40
N ARG A 83 -26.23 3.75 6.06
CA ARG A 83 -27.44 4.34 5.44
C ARG A 83 -27.32 5.85 5.21
N SER A 84 -26.10 6.39 5.25
CA SER A 84 -25.89 7.84 5.13
C SER A 84 -26.33 8.38 3.76
N LYS A 85 -26.95 9.57 3.76
CA LYS A 85 -27.34 10.29 2.54
C LYS A 85 -26.16 10.68 1.65
N TRP A 86 -24.94 10.71 2.21
CA TRP A 86 -23.71 11.06 1.51
C TRP A 86 -23.08 9.88 0.75
N GLY A 87 -23.64 8.69 0.90
CA GLY A 87 -23.08 7.45 0.36
C GLY A 87 -22.60 6.51 1.45
N ARG A 88 -22.13 5.34 1.02
CA ARG A 88 -21.73 4.24 1.89
C ARG A 88 -20.32 4.43 2.44
N ARG A 89 -19.37 4.82 1.60
CA ARG A 89 -17.93 4.90 1.93
C ARG A 89 -17.46 6.31 2.29
N ARG A 90 -17.99 7.33 1.62
CA ARG A 90 -17.59 8.74 1.79
C ARG A 90 -17.60 9.28 3.22
N PRO A 91 -18.62 9.03 4.06
CA PRO A 91 -18.64 9.57 5.42
C PRO A 91 -17.45 9.11 6.25
N PHE A 92 -17.07 7.83 6.14
CA PHE A 92 -15.92 7.26 6.85
C PHE A 92 -14.60 7.78 6.30
N MET A 93 -14.51 7.96 4.97
CA MET A 93 -13.33 8.57 4.33
C MET A 93 -13.11 10.01 4.83
N VAL A 94 -14.16 10.83 4.85
CA VAL A 94 -14.08 12.22 5.32
C VAL A 94 -13.78 12.29 6.81
N PHE A 95 -14.50 11.51 7.64
CA PHE A 95 -14.27 11.46 9.08
C PHE A 95 -12.83 11.01 9.40
N GLY A 96 -12.38 9.91 8.78
CA GLY A 96 -11.01 9.42 8.94
C GLY A 96 -9.96 10.47 8.55
N SER A 97 -10.18 11.20 7.45
CA SER A 97 -9.26 12.27 7.03
C SER A 97 -9.14 13.42 8.03
N PHE A 98 -10.23 13.79 8.69
CA PHE A 98 -10.20 14.80 9.75
C PHE A 98 -9.49 14.31 11.01
N VAL A 99 -9.68 13.04 11.39
CA VAL A 99 -8.96 12.44 12.52
C VAL A 99 -7.46 12.39 12.23
N VAL A 100 -7.05 11.95 11.03
CA VAL A 100 -5.64 11.96 10.63
C VAL A 100 -5.06 13.39 10.67
N ALA A 101 -5.75 14.35 10.06
CA ALA A 101 -5.30 15.74 10.04
C ALA A 101 -5.14 16.31 11.46
N PHE A 102 -6.13 16.08 12.34
CA PHE A 102 -6.05 16.51 13.73
C PHE A 102 -4.87 15.87 14.46
N CYS A 103 -4.69 14.55 14.35
CA CYS A 103 -3.59 13.86 15.01
C CYS A 103 -2.21 14.24 14.46
N LEU A 104 -2.08 14.56 13.17
CA LEU A 104 -0.82 15.09 12.59
C LEU A 104 -0.46 16.46 13.17
N ILE A 105 -1.45 17.36 13.32
CA ILE A 105 -1.23 18.65 13.98
C ILE A 105 -0.88 18.46 15.45
N VAL A 106 -1.56 17.56 16.17
CA VAL A 106 -1.16 17.23 17.54
C VAL A 106 0.27 16.71 17.59
N LEU A 107 0.67 15.85 16.64
CA LEU A 107 2.02 15.30 16.56
C LEU A 107 3.09 16.38 16.33
N GLY A 108 2.84 17.34 15.44
CA GLY A 108 3.77 18.45 15.17
C GLY A 108 4.01 19.38 16.37
N TRP A 109 3.00 19.57 17.23
CA TRP A 109 3.03 20.45 18.39
C TRP A 109 2.96 19.71 19.74
N THR A 110 3.35 18.43 19.77
CA THR A 110 3.16 17.58 20.97
C THR A 110 3.83 18.20 22.21
N ALA A 111 5.05 18.71 22.06
CA ALA A 111 5.82 19.26 23.17
C ALA A 111 5.20 20.56 23.71
N GLU A 112 4.76 21.45 22.82
CA GLU A 112 4.11 22.72 23.16
C GLU A 112 2.75 22.48 23.83
N ILE A 113 1.96 21.54 23.30
CA ILE A 113 0.65 21.19 23.87
C ILE A 113 0.85 20.68 25.31
N VAL A 114 1.79 19.76 25.53
CA VAL A 114 2.02 19.21 26.88
C VAL A 114 2.59 20.25 27.83
N ALA A 115 3.45 21.15 27.36
CA ALA A 115 4.01 22.24 28.16
C ALA A 115 2.93 23.19 28.72
N LEU A 116 1.78 23.32 28.05
CA LEU A 116 0.65 24.11 28.56
C LEU A 116 -0.03 23.48 29.78
N PHE A 117 -0.01 22.15 29.90
CA PHE A 117 -0.73 21.41 30.95
C PHE A 117 0.18 20.90 32.07
N VAL A 118 1.43 20.56 31.76
CA VAL A 118 2.37 19.92 32.70
C VAL A 118 3.63 20.77 32.85
N LYS A 119 3.80 21.37 34.03
CA LYS A 119 4.97 22.22 34.35
C LYS A 119 6.17 21.44 34.89
N GLU A 120 5.98 20.20 35.33
CA GLU A 120 7.06 19.35 35.81
C GLU A 120 7.83 18.73 34.63
N PRO A 121 9.16 18.93 34.50
CA PRO A 121 9.92 18.61 33.29
C PRO A 121 10.00 17.10 32.99
N GLU A 122 10.21 16.25 34.00
CA GLU A 122 10.28 14.79 33.79
C GLU A 122 8.92 14.19 33.43
N LYS A 123 7.85 14.63 34.10
CA LYS A 123 6.48 14.20 33.78
C LYS A 123 6.06 14.73 32.40
N ALA A 124 6.42 15.97 32.06
CA ALA A 124 6.14 16.55 30.76
C ALA A 124 6.78 15.71 29.64
N LYS A 125 8.05 15.30 29.77
CA LYS A 125 8.70 14.42 28.79
C LYS A 125 7.96 13.09 28.58
N ASN A 126 7.58 12.41 29.67
CA ASN A 126 6.87 11.13 29.58
C ASN A 126 5.46 11.29 28.96
N VAL A 127 4.75 12.38 29.29
CA VAL A 127 3.43 12.68 28.74
C VAL A 127 3.53 13.08 27.26
N THR A 128 4.54 13.84 26.85
CA THR A 128 4.83 14.17 25.44
C THR A 128 5.07 12.89 24.63
N ILE A 129 5.88 11.97 25.16
CA ILE A 129 6.11 10.67 24.52
C ILE A 129 4.78 9.89 24.39
N ALA A 130 4.00 9.80 25.47
CA ALA A 130 2.73 9.08 25.45
C ALA A 130 1.73 9.68 24.45
N LEU A 131 1.66 11.00 24.36
CA LEU A 131 0.79 11.71 23.42
C LEU A 131 1.25 11.52 21.97
N ALA A 132 2.56 11.58 21.70
CA ALA A 132 3.12 11.33 20.37
C ALA A 132 2.84 9.90 19.90
N VAL A 133 3.11 8.90 20.75
CA VAL A 133 2.82 7.48 20.43
C VAL A 133 1.33 7.26 20.21
N SER A 134 0.48 7.82 21.07
CA SER A 134 -0.98 7.71 20.92
C SER A 134 -1.47 8.37 19.63
N SER A 135 -0.86 9.50 19.24
CA SER A 135 -1.19 10.21 18.00
C SER A 135 -0.76 9.42 16.77
N ILE A 136 0.43 8.80 16.76
CA ILE A 136 0.88 7.91 15.67
C ILE A 136 -0.07 6.72 15.54
N TYR A 137 -0.45 6.07 16.65
CA TYR A 137 -1.44 4.98 16.62
C TYR A 137 -2.78 5.46 16.03
N ALA A 138 -3.27 6.62 16.45
CA ALA A 138 -4.52 7.17 15.92
C ALA A 138 -4.43 7.50 14.41
N VAL A 139 -3.27 8.02 13.95
CA VAL A 139 -2.97 8.26 12.53
C VAL A 139 -3.00 6.94 11.76
N ASP A 140 -2.24 5.93 12.17
CA ASP A 140 -2.16 4.61 11.52
C ASP A 140 -3.53 3.95 11.36
N PHE A 141 -4.31 3.93 12.44
CA PHE A 141 -5.67 3.38 12.43
C PHE A 141 -6.60 4.14 11.48
N SER A 142 -6.54 5.47 11.50
CA SER A 142 -7.41 6.31 10.69
C SER A 142 -7.00 6.32 9.22
N ILE A 143 -5.71 6.29 8.90
CA ILE A 143 -5.19 6.13 7.53
C ILE A 143 -5.68 4.81 6.95
N ASN A 144 -5.66 3.71 7.71
CA ASN A 144 -6.18 2.42 7.24
C ASN A 144 -7.70 2.45 6.97
N VAL A 145 -8.48 3.18 7.79
CA VAL A 145 -9.91 3.45 7.51
C VAL A 145 -10.08 4.14 6.15
N VAL A 146 -9.34 5.23 5.91
CA VAL A 146 -9.43 6.00 4.68
C VAL A 146 -8.97 5.16 3.48
N GLN A 147 -7.86 4.42 3.62
CA GLN A 147 -7.31 3.56 2.57
C GLN A 147 -8.29 2.48 2.13
N ALA A 148 -8.90 1.78 3.08
CA ALA A 148 -9.90 0.74 2.81
C ALA A 148 -11.11 1.34 2.06
N CYS A 149 -11.63 2.48 2.55
CA CYS A 149 -12.74 3.16 1.90
C CYS A 149 -12.40 3.64 0.48
N CYS A 150 -11.20 4.19 0.25
CA CYS A 150 -10.75 4.61 -1.07
C CYS A 150 -10.68 3.44 -2.06
N ARG A 151 -10.15 2.28 -1.64
CA ARG A 151 -10.06 1.09 -2.51
C ARG A 151 -11.44 0.51 -2.81
N SER A 152 -12.30 0.38 -1.81
CA SER A 152 -13.67 -0.12 -2.01
C SER A 152 -14.49 0.83 -2.89
N LEU A 153 -14.30 2.15 -2.76
CA LEU A 153 -15.01 3.14 -3.58
C LEU A 153 -14.74 2.94 -5.09
N ILE A 154 -13.54 2.50 -5.47
CA ILE A 154 -13.21 2.23 -6.88
C ILE A 154 -14.04 1.05 -7.41
N VAL A 155 -14.08 -0.05 -6.65
CA VAL A 155 -14.82 -1.26 -7.02
C VAL A 155 -16.33 -1.01 -7.02
N ASP A 156 -16.82 -0.21 -6.07
CA ASP A 156 -18.25 0.08 -5.89
C ASP A 156 -18.82 1.04 -6.96
N THR A 157 -17.98 1.90 -7.54
CA THR A 157 -18.42 2.93 -8.49
C THR A 157 -18.21 2.55 -9.96
N LEU A 158 -17.23 1.69 -10.25
CA LEU A 158 -16.88 1.32 -11.62
C LEU A 158 -17.55 0.01 -12.04
N PRO A 159 -18.09 -0.06 -13.28
CA PRO A 159 -18.48 -1.31 -13.91
C PRO A 159 -17.29 -2.28 -14.00
N ILE A 160 -17.56 -3.59 -13.93
CA ILE A 160 -16.55 -4.66 -13.93
C ILE A 160 -15.47 -4.48 -15.02
N PRO A 161 -15.79 -4.15 -16.29
CA PRO A 161 -14.76 -3.96 -17.32
C PRO A 161 -13.79 -2.81 -17.06
N LEU A 162 -14.22 -1.79 -16.31
CA LEU A 162 -13.45 -0.58 -16.01
C LEU A 162 -12.69 -0.65 -14.68
N GLN A 163 -12.95 -1.66 -13.84
CA GLN A 163 -12.29 -1.79 -12.52
C GLN A 163 -10.77 -1.96 -12.64
N GLN A 164 -10.28 -2.69 -13.64
CA GLN A 164 -8.84 -2.82 -13.90
C GLN A 164 -8.20 -1.47 -14.25
N ALA A 165 -8.87 -0.66 -15.07
CA ALA A 165 -8.42 0.69 -15.38
C ALA A 165 -8.44 1.59 -14.13
N GLY A 166 -9.47 1.49 -13.30
CA GLY A 166 -9.56 2.17 -12.00
C GLY A 166 -8.42 1.83 -11.05
N SER A 167 -8.12 0.54 -10.89
CA SER A 167 -7.00 0.05 -10.08
C SER A 167 -5.64 0.52 -10.63
N ALA A 168 -5.48 0.58 -11.95
CA ALA A 168 -4.27 1.13 -12.57
C ALA A 168 -4.11 2.65 -12.30
N TRP A 169 -5.21 3.42 -12.40
CA TRP A 169 -5.21 4.84 -12.03
C TRP A 169 -4.93 5.06 -10.55
N ALA A 170 -5.43 4.18 -9.68
CA ALA A 170 -5.14 4.22 -8.25
C ALA A 170 -3.64 4.01 -7.97
N GLY A 171 -3.01 3.03 -8.61
CA GLY A 171 -1.56 2.82 -8.51
C GLY A 171 -0.75 4.05 -8.95
N ARG A 172 -1.16 4.72 -10.03
CA ARG A 172 -0.52 5.97 -10.49
C ARG A 172 -0.68 7.11 -9.49
N MET A 173 -1.88 7.31 -8.95
CA MET A 173 -2.13 8.35 -7.94
C MET A 173 -1.34 8.10 -6.66
N CYS A 174 -1.22 6.84 -6.24
CA CYS A 174 -0.37 6.47 -5.11
C CYS A 174 1.10 6.85 -5.35
N ALA A 175 1.65 6.48 -6.52
CA ALA A 175 3.04 6.80 -6.87
C ALA A 175 3.30 8.31 -6.93
N ILE A 176 2.35 9.08 -7.48
CA ILE A 176 2.42 10.54 -7.52
C ILE A 176 2.42 11.13 -6.09
N GLY A 177 1.51 10.69 -5.22
CA GLY A 177 1.43 11.18 -3.84
C GLY A 177 2.72 10.95 -3.05
N GLN A 178 3.29 9.76 -3.18
CA GLN A 178 4.54 9.41 -2.49
C GLN A 178 5.75 10.17 -3.05
N LEU A 179 5.84 10.35 -4.37
CA LEU A 179 6.88 11.16 -5.00
C LEU A 179 6.79 12.63 -4.55
N ILE A 180 5.59 13.22 -4.55
CA ILE A 180 5.40 14.61 -4.10
C ILE A 180 5.82 14.76 -2.63
N SER A 181 5.45 13.81 -1.76
CA SER A 181 5.85 13.85 -0.35
C SER A 181 7.36 13.89 -0.16
N TYR A 182 8.10 13.03 -0.86
CA TYR A 182 9.55 12.99 -0.71
C TYR A 182 10.23 14.19 -1.37
N VAL A 183 9.71 14.69 -2.50
CA VAL A 183 10.24 15.92 -3.11
C VAL A 183 10.07 17.10 -2.17
N ILE A 184 8.86 17.32 -1.60
CA ILE A 184 8.63 18.41 -0.65
C ILE A 184 9.50 18.23 0.60
N GLY A 185 9.60 17.01 1.14
CA GLY A 185 10.46 16.73 2.29
C GLY A 185 11.96 16.94 2.01
N SER A 186 12.41 16.82 0.75
CA SER A 186 13.81 17.06 0.37
C SER A 186 14.18 18.54 0.26
N ILE A 187 13.18 19.41 0.15
CA ILE A 187 13.35 20.85 0.04
C ILE A 187 13.29 21.46 1.45
N ASP A 188 14.13 22.46 1.68
CA ASP A 188 14.07 23.26 2.91
C ASP A 188 12.78 24.07 2.94
N THR A 189 11.76 23.49 3.57
CA THR A 189 10.41 24.05 3.64
C THR A 189 10.40 25.31 4.51
N VAL A 190 11.26 25.36 5.54
CA VAL A 190 11.37 26.48 6.48
C VAL A 190 11.92 27.73 5.79
N SER A 191 12.90 27.56 4.90
CA SER A 191 13.43 28.66 4.07
C SER A 191 12.39 29.24 3.09
N ILE A 192 11.47 28.41 2.59
CA ILE A 192 10.47 28.82 1.59
C ILE A 192 9.22 29.44 2.22
N PHE A 193 8.68 28.80 3.25
CA PHE A 193 7.41 29.21 3.88
C PHE A 193 7.61 30.10 5.13
N GLY A 194 8.86 30.34 5.52
CA GLY A 194 9.21 31.07 6.75
C GLY A 194 8.71 30.33 8.00
N SER A 195 8.35 31.06 9.06
CA SER A 195 7.76 30.50 10.28
C SER A 195 6.22 30.39 10.25
N LEU A 196 5.58 30.68 9.11
CA LEU A 196 4.11 30.78 9.01
C LEU A 196 3.40 29.46 9.36
N LEU A 197 3.99 28.32 9.00
CA LEU A 197 3.42 26.98 9.20
C LEU A 197 4.05 26.22 10.38
N GLY A 198 4.99 26.84 11.10
CA GLY A 198 5.74 26.25 12.20
C GLY A 198 7.25 26.49 12.08
N ASP A 199 7.95 26.41 13.21
CA ASP A 199 9.37 26.78 13.32
C ASP A 199 10.33 25.68 12.89
N THR A 200 9.84 24.44 12.72
CA THR A 200 10.65 23.28 12.33
C THR A 200 10.10 22.64 11.06
N GLN A 201 10.97 21.97 10.30
CA GLN A 201 10.55 21.32 9.06
C GLN A 201 9.47 20.25 9.31
N PHE A 202 9.56 19.52 10.43
CA PHE A 202 8.56 18.53 10.80
C PHE A 202 7.17 19.13 11.00
N LYS A 203 7.05 20.24 11.75
CA LYS A 203 5.77 20.95 11.94
C LYS A 203 5.14 21.32 10.60
N GLN A 204 5.93 21.90 9.70
CA GLN A 204 5.44 22.30 8.38
C GLN A 204 4.98 21.10 7.55
N MET A 205 5.74 20.00 7.57
CA MET A 205 5.36 18.77 6.87
C MET A 205 4.07 18.15 7.41
N THR A 206 3.83 18.19 8.72
CA THR A 206 2.55 17.71 9.31
C THR A 206 1.35 18.54 8.85
N VAL A 207 1.50 19.87 8.74
CA VAL A 207 0.44 20.76 8.24
C VAL A 207 0.18 20.51 6.75
N ILE A 208 1.24 20.43 5.95
CA ILE A 208 1.12 20.17 4.51
C ILE A 208 0.47 18.80 4.27
N ALA A 209 0.84 17.77 5.05
CA ALA A 209 0.22 16.45 4.99
C ALA A 209 -1.27 16.50 5.36
N ALA A 210 -1.62 17.16 6.47
CA ALA A 210 -3.01 17.32 6.90
C ALA A 210 -3.88 18.03 5.84
N ILE A 211 -3.39 19.15 5.30
CA ILE A 211 -4.11 19.93 4.27
C ILE A 211 -4.23 19.11 2.98
N SER A 212 -3.15 18.48 2.52
CA SER A 212 -3.16 17.69 1.28
C SER A 212 -4.11 16.49 1.37
N LEU A 213 -4.20 15.82 2.52
CA LEU A 213 -5.14 14.73 2.74
C LEU A 213 -6.59 15.22 2.72
N ILE A 214 -6.91 16.28 3.47
CA ILE A 214 -8.28 16.84 3.50
C ILE A 214 -8.69 17.30 2.11
N LEU A 215 -7.84 18.03 1.39
CA LEU A 215 -8.13 18.50 0.03
C LEU A 215 -8.33 17.33 -0.93
N ALA A 216 -7.47 16.32 -0.89
CA ALA A 216 -7.58 15.16 -1.77
C ALA A 216 -8.88 14.37 -1.53
N VAL A 217 -9.21 14.13 -0.26
CA VAL A 217 -10.46 13.47 0.14
C VAL A 217 -11.67 14.32 -0.21
N ALA A 218 -11.61 15.64 -0.03
CA ALA A 218 -12.68 16.56 -0.37
C ALA A 218 -12.95 16.58 -1.89
N VAL A 219 -11.91 16.60 -2.73
CA VAL A 219 -12.03 16.55 -4.19
C VAL A 219 -12.73 15.28 -4.66
N THR A 220 -12.31 14.11 -4.16
CA THR A 220 -12.98 12.83 -4.48
C THR A 220 -14.40 12.79 -3.90
N SER A 221 -14.58 13.25 -2.67
CA SER A 221 -15.88 13.37 -1.97
C SER A 221 -16.76 14.51 -2.49
N TYR A 222 -16.32 15.29 -3.48
CA TYR A 222 -17.15 16.21 -4.24
C TYR A 222 -17.45 15.67 -5.66
N SER A 223 -16.54 14.86 -6.20
CA SER A 223 -16.59 14.38 -7.58
C SER A 223 -17.37 13.09 -7.79
N VAL A 224 -17.46 12.23 -6.77
CA VAL A 224 -18.00 10.86 -6.88
C VAL A 224 -19.31 10.68 -6.12
N LYS A 225 -20.48 10.64 -6.76
CA LYS A 225 -21.75 10.29 -6.07
C LYS A 225 -21.93 8.78 -5.97
N GLU A 226 -22.14 8.26 -4.75
CA GLU A 226 -22.40 6.84 -4.47
C GLU A 226 -23.91 6.51 -4.48
N ARG A 227 -24.24 5.20 -4.55
CA ARG A 227 -25.60 4.70 -4.29
C ARG A 227 -25.87 4.69 -2.79
N VAL A 228 -27.12 4.91 -2.40
CA VAL A 228 -27.55 4.92 -0.98
C VAL A 228 -28.31 3.63 -0.66
N LEU A 229 -27.95 2.97 0.44
CA LEU A 229 -28.63 1.76 0.91
C LEU A 229 -29.96 2.12 1.61
N ILE A 230 -31.08 1.62 1.10
CA ILE A 230 -32.43 1.86 1.65
C ILE A 230 -32.84 0.73 2.62
N SER A 231 -32.61 -0.53 2.24
CA SER A 231 -32.88 -1.70 3.10
C SER A 231 -31.71 -2.67 3.04
N ALA A 232 -31.24 -3.13 4.20
CA ALA A 232 -30.21 -4.16 4.33
C ALA A 232 -30.85 -5.55 4.28
N ARG A 233 -30.09 -6.58 3.88
CA ARG A 233 -30.59 -7.97 3.85
C ARG A 233 -30.76 -8.47 5.29
N ASP A 234 -31.88 -9.13 5.60
CA ASP A 234 -32.19 -9.60 6.98
C ASP A 234 -31.16 -10.59 7.56
N SER A 235 -30.29 -11.17 6.72
CA SER A 235 -29.21 -12.08 7.13
C SER A 235 -27.93 -11.37 7.63
N ASP A 236 -27.85 -10.04 7.58
CA ASP A 236 -26.67 -9.25 8.03
C ASP A 236 -26.60 -9.11 9.57
N GLY A 237 -26.95 -10.16 10.31
CA GLY A 237 -26.93 -10.20 11.77
C GLY A 237 -25.59 -9.79 12.41
N LYS A 238 -25.64 -9.53 13.72
CA LYS A 238 -24.58 -8.94 14.57
C LYS A 238 -23.20 -9.65 14.53
N GLY A 239 -23.07 -10.79 13.83
CA GLY A 239 -21.82 -11.54 13.66
C GLY A 239 -21.00 -11.23 12.39
N GLY A 240 -21.46 -10.39 11.46
CA GLY A 240 -20.84 -10.24 10.13
C GLY A 240 -19.33 -9.89 10.12
N ALA A 241 -18.86 -9.03 11.03
CA ALA A 241 -17.43 -8.70 11.11
C ALA A 241 -16.57 -9.85 11.67
N ILE A 242 -17.05 -10.51 12.72
CA ILE A 242 -16.38 -11.67 13.33
C ILE A 242 -16.39 -12.84 12.34
N GLN A 243 -17.48 -13.04 11.61
CA GLN A 243 -17.59 -14.05 10.58
C GLN A 243 -16.65 -13.77 9.41
N ALA A 244 -16.51 -12.51 8.96
CA ALA A 244 -15.54 -12.15 7.92
C ALA A 244 -14.09 -12.42 8.36
N ILE A 245 -13.74 -12.05 9.60
CA ILE A 245 -12.41 -12.34 10.17
C ILE A 245 -12.19 -13.86 10.31
N SER A 246 -13.19 -14.60 10.79
CA SER A 246 -13.13 -16.05 10.93
C SER A 246 -12.98 -16.75 9.57
N GLN A 247 -13.69 -16.29 8.54
CA GLN A 247 -13.58 -16.82 7.19
C GLN A 247 -12.21 -16.54 6.57
N LEU A 248 -11.67 -15.33 6.77
CA LEU A 248 -10.31 -14.98 6.35
C LEU A 248 -9.29 -15.90 7.03
N PHE A 249 -9.40 -16.10 8.35
CA PHE A 249 -8.51 -16.98 9.09
C PHE A 249 -8.57 -18.43 8.62
N LYS A 250 -9.79 -18.95 8.41
CA LYS A 250 -10.00 -20.31 7.89
C LYS A 250 -9.40 -20.47 6.49
N THR A 251 -9.63 -19.51 5.59
CA THR A 251 -9.10 -19.57 4.22
C THR A 251 -7.58 -19.40 4.21
N THR A 252 -7.02 -18.59 5.12
CA THR A 252 -5.57 -18.47 5.31
C THR A 252 -4.94 -19.82 5.73
N MET A 253 -5.64 -20.64 6.52
CA MET A 253 -5.16 -21.99 6.88
C MET A 253 -5.37 -23.02 5.76
N GLU A 254 -6.42 -22.87 4.93
CA GLU A 254 -6.83 -23.81 3.89
C GLU A 254 -6.49 -23.32 2.47
N LEU A 255 -5.25 -22.87 2.23
CA LEU A 255 -4.82 -22.33 0.94
C LEU A 255 -4.44 -23.42 -0.08
N PRO A 256 -4.80 -23.27 -1.37
CA PRO A 256 -4.24 -24.08 -2.45
C PRO A 256 -2.70 -23.95 -2.52
N PRO A 257 -1.97 -25.03 -2.88
CA PRO A 257 -0.50 -25.06 -2.80
C PRO A 257 0.21 -23.93 -3.55
N ARG A 258 -0.31 -23.52 -4.72
CA ARG A 258 0.24 -22.41 -5.51
C ARG A 258 0.04 -21.05 -4.87
N ILE A 259 -1.16 -20.78 -4.36
CA ILE A 259 -1.46 -19.53 -3.65
C ILE A 259 -0.63 -19.45 -2.37
N GLN A 260 -0.51 -20.57 -1.66
CA GLN A 260 0.33 -20.69 -0.48
C GLN A 260 1.81 -20.36 -0.79
N ALA A 261 2.35 -20.84 -1.92
CA ALA A 261 3.72 -20.55 -2.34
C ALA A 261 3.94 -19.04 -2.63
N ILE A 262 2.99 -18.37 -3.29
CA ILE A 262 3.03 -16.91 -3.50
C ILE A 262 3.03 -16.19 -2.16
N CYS A 263 2.13 -16.58 -1.26
CA CYS A 263 1.99 -16.01 0.07
C CYS A 263 3.26 -16.18 0.92
N TRP A 264 3.93 -17.33 0.86
CA TRP A 264 5.21 -17.55 1.54
C TRP A 264 6.34 -16.71 0.97
N ALA A 265 6.45 -16.59 -0.35
CA ALA A 265 7.43 -15.69 -0.96
C ALA A 265 7.20 -14.24 -0.50
N GLN A 266 5.94 -13.82 -0.41
CA GLN A 266 5.57 -12.50 0.08
C GLN A 266 5.85 -12.32 1.58
N PHE A 267 5.63 -13.37 2.39
CA PHE A 267 5.90 -13.38 3.82
C PHE A 267 7.37 -13.03 4.09
N TRP A 268 8.28 -13.80 3.50
CA TRP A 268 9.71 -13.60 3.70
C TRP A 268 10.22 -12.28 3.13
N ALA A 269 9.64 -11.81 2.01
CA ALA A 269 10.00 -10.52 1.43
C ALA A 269 9.64 -9.35 2.36
N TRP A 270 8.46 -9.37 2.99
CA TRP A 270 8.01 -8.28 3.86
C TRP A 270 8.77 -8.18 5.19
N ILE A 271 9.40 -9.26 5.67
CA ILE A 271 10.34 -9.18 6.80
C ILE A 271 11.48 -8.21 6.48
N GLY A 272 11.98 -8.22 5.24
CA GLY A 272 13.03 -7.32 4.78
C GLY A 272 12.56 -5.93 4.38
N TRP A 273 11.39 -5.84 3.71
CA TRP A 273 10.85 -4.54 3.30
C TRP A 273 10.40 -3.66 4.47
N PHE A 274 9.93 -4.25 5.57
CA PHE A 274 9.44 -3.47 6.70
C PHE A 274 10.52 -2.56 7.32
N PRO A 275 11.70 -3.06 7.76
CA PRO A 275 12.76 -2.20 8.27
C PRO A 275 13.27 -1.19 7.24
N PHE A 276 13.27 -1.54 5.95
CA PHE A 276 13.63 -0.62 4.88
C PHE A 276 12.66 0.57 4.84
N LEU A 277 11.35 0.33 4.75
CA LEU A 277 10.38 1.41 4.59
C LEU A 277 10.34 2.39 5.79
N PHE A 278 10.50 1.89 7.02
CA PHE A 278 10.37 2.72 8.23
C PHE A 278 11.69 3.27 8.79
N TYR A 279 12.83 2.65 8.45
CA TYR A 279 14.14 3.07 8.98
C TYR A 279 15.12 3.55 7.92
N SER A 280 14.86 3.43 6.61
CA SER A 280 15.81 3.90 5.58
C SER A 280 16.11 5.39 5.66
N THR A 281 15.11 6.23 5.97
CA THR A 281 15.32 7.68 6.16
C THR A 281 16.24 7.98 7.32
N THR A 282 15.97 7.33 8.46
CA THR A 282 16.76 7.48 9.68
C THR A 282 18.16 6.91 9.49
N TRP A 283 18.30 5.80 8.77
CA TRP A 283 19.59 5.19 8.45
C TRP A 283 20.47 6.12 7.62
N VAL A 284 19.95 6.68 6.52
CA VAL A 284 20.71 7.62 5.69
C VAL A 284 21.07 8.88 6.48
N GLY A 285 20.13 9.42 7.26
CA GLY A 285 20.37 10.57 8.13
C GLY A 285 21.44 10.31 9.18
N GLU A 286 21.40 9.17 9.88
CA GLU A 286 22.43 8.76 10.83
C GLU A 286 23.79 8.60 10.15
N THR A 287 23.85 8.00 8.96
CA THR A 287 25.11 7.86 8.20
C THR A 287 25.69 9.23 7.83
N TYR A 288 24.85 10.21 7.47
CA TYR A 288 25.29 11.57 7.20
C TYR A 288 25.90 12.24 8.44
N PHE A 289 25.21 12.21 9.58
CA PHE A 289 25.69 12.82 10.82
C PHE A 289 26.89 12.07 11.43
N ARG A 290 26.98 10.74 11.27
CA ARG A 290 28.10 9.93 11.79
C ARG A 290 29.40 10.16 11.03
N TYR A 291 29.37 10.28 9.70
CA TYR A 291 30.58 10.24 8.88
C TYR A 291 30.95 11.56 8.21
N GLU A 292 29.98 12.42 7.88
CA GLU A 292 30.23 13.62 7.06
C GLU A 292 30.15 14.94 7.83
N VAL A 293 29.39 14.99 8.93
CA VAL A 293 29.26 16.19 9.77
C VAL A 293 30.30 16.16 10.90
N SER A 294 31.00 17.28 11.11
CA SER A 294 31.90 17.43 12.27
C SER A 294 31.11 17.48 13.57
N LYS A 295 31.64 16.89 14.66
CA LYS A 295 30.95 16.84 15.96
C LYS A 295 30.56 18.23 16.49
N ASP A 296 31.38 19.25 16.23
CA ASP A 296 31.12 20.65 16.62
C ASP A 296 30.02 21.33 15.79
N GLN A 297 29.76 20.84 14.58
CA GLN A 297 28.70 21.34 13.72
C GLN A 297 27.37 20.64 14.03
N ALA A 298 27.40 19.35 14.36
CA ALA A 298 26.23 18.58 14.76
C ALA A 298 25.58 19.11 16.05
N THR A 299 26.38 19.57 17.02
CA THR A 299 25.88 20.16 18.29
C THR A 299 25.33 21.58 18.14
N LYS A 300 25.65 22.28 17.04
CA LYS A 300 25.16 23.64 16.74
C LYS A 300 23.90 23.66 15.88
N THR A 301 23.52 22.53 15.28
CA THR A 301 22.33 22.46 14.41
C THR A 301 21.06 22.56 15.24
N THR A 302 20.28 23.63 15.02
CA THR A 302 19.02 23.90 15.71
C THR A 302 17.87 22.98 15.28
N ASP A 303 17.83 22.52 14.03
CA ASP A 303 16.83 21.56 13.51
C ASP A 303 17.47 20.28 12.97
N MET A 304 18.02 19.46 13.87
CA MET A 304 18.62 18.17 13.50
C MET A 304 17.59 17.22 12.86
N LEU A 305 16.35 17.23 13.36
CA LEU A 305 15.26 16.40 12.81
C LEU A 305 14.92 16.78 11.37
N GLY A 306 14.81 18.09 11.08
CA GLY A 306 14.61 18.60 9.73
C GLY A 306 15.72 18.15 8.79
N GLU A 307 16.98 18.31 9.19
CA GLU A 307 18.13 17.88 8.38
C GLU A 307 18.14 16.37 8.09
N VAL A 308 17.87 15.53 9.09
CA VAL A 308 17.72 14.07 8.91
C VAL A 308 16.59 13.76 7.92
N GLY A 309 15.44 14.41 8.10
CA GLY A 309 14.29 14.24 7.23
C GLY A 309 14.55 14.72 5.80
N ARG A 310 15.32 15.81 5.63
CA ARG A 310 15.69 16.38 4.33
C ARG A 310 16.63 15.47 3.56
N VAL A 311 17.70 15.03 4.20
CA VAL A 311 18.66 14.09 3.60
C VAL A 311 17.99 12.75 3.30
N GLY A 312 17.18 12.21 4.22
CA GLY A 312 16.41 10.99 4.01
C GLY A 312 15.40 11.11 2.86
N SER A 313 14.67 12.23 2.80
CA SER A 313 13.71 12.54 1.73
C SER A 313 14.37 12.67 0.36
N LEU A 314 15.58 13.21 0.29
CA LEU A 314 16.34 13.26 -0.96
C LEU A 314 16.61 11.85 -1.48
N SER A 315 17.07 10.93 -0.62
CA SER A 315 17.32 9.54 -1.00
C SER A 315 16.03 8.82 -1.41
N LEU A 316 14.93 9.05 -0.68
CA LEU A 316 13.62 8.47 -1.02
C LEU A 316 13.00 9.07 -2.29
N THR A 317 13.35 10.30 -2.65
CA THR A 317 12.96 10.92 -3.92
C THR A 317 13.62 10.20 -5.09
N VAL A 318 14.92 9.89 -4.98
CA VAL A 318 15.64 9.12 -6.01
C VAL A 318 15.07 7.70 -6.11
N PHE A 319 14.84 7.03 -4.96
CA PHE A 319 14.17 5.73 -4.89
C PHE A 319 12.79 5.73 -5.56
N SER A 320 11.97 6.75 -5.28
CA SER A 320 10.61 6.85 -5.85
C SER A 320 10.62 7.19 -7.33
N SER A 321 11.59 7.99 -7.78
CA SER A 321 11.79 8.29 -9.21
C SER A 321 12.19 7.03 -9.98
N ILE A 322 13.12 6.23 -9.44
CA ILE A 322 13.52 4.95 -10.03
C ILE A 322 12.37 3.95 -10.00
N THR A 323 11.62 3.88 -8.90
CA THR A 323 10.43 3.03 -8.79
C THR A 323 9.40 3.42 -9.86
N PHE A 324 9.11 4.70 -10.02
CA PHE A 324 8.17 5.20 -11.01
C PHE A 324 8.62 4.84 -12.43
N LEU A 325 9.87 5.13 -12.77
CA LEU A 325 10.43 4.80 -14.08
C LEU A 325 10.40 3.28 -14.33
N SER A 326 10.75 2.48 -13.33
CA SER A 326 10.71 1.03 -13.39
C SER A 326 9.28 0.50 -13.57
N SER A 327 8.30 1.06 -12.86
CA SER A 327 6.90 0.68 -12.98
C SER A 327 6.31 0.95 -14.36
N VAL A 328 6.83 1.96 -15.07
CA VAL A 328 6.43 2.30 -16.44
C VAL A 328 7.17 1.41 -17.46
N LEU A 329 8.48 1.19 -17.29
CA LEU A 329 9.30 0.49 -18.27
C LEU A 329 9.23 -1.05 -18.16
N LEU A 330 9.23 -1.59 -16.94
CA LEU A 330 9.33 -3.04 -16.71
C LEU A 330 8.18 -3.86 -17.33
N PRO A 331 6.91 -3.41 -17.33
CA PRO A 331 5.84 -4.13 -18.02
C PRO A 331 6.08 -4.31 -19.53
N PHE A 332 6.86 -3.45 -20.17
CA PHE A 332 7.25 -3.61 -21.58
C PHE A 332 8.43 -4.57 -21.76
N CYS A 333 9.25 -4.76 -20.72
CA CYS A 333 10.45 -5.60 -20.75
C CYS A 333 10.21 -7.04 -20.26
N VAL A 334 9.14 -7.28 -19.50
CA VAL A 334 8.82 -8.59 -18.88
C VAL A 334 7.68 -9.27 -19.63
N GLN A 335 7.74 -10.60 -19.83
CA GLN A 335 6.62 -11.34 -20.41
C GLN A 335 5.50 -11.51 -19.38
N SER A 336 4.24 -11.27 -19.78
CA SER A 336 3.10 -11.53 -18.91
C SER A 336 2.91 -13.03 -18.67
N PRO A 337 2.43 -13.46 -17.50
CA PRO A 337 2.20 -14.88 -17.19
C PRO A 337 1.17 -15.57 -18.13
N ASP A 338 0.34 -14.80 -18.85
CA ASP A 338 -0.70 -15.29 -19.77
C ASP A 338 -0.24 -15.55 -21.22
N THR A 339 1.03 -15.33 -21.55
CA THR A 339 1.50 -15.30 -22.95
C THR A 339 1.52 -16.67 -23.67
N LYS A 340 0.99 -17.73 -23.05
CA LYS A 340 0.69 -18.99 -23.79
C LYS A 340 -0.46 -18.83 -24.79
N ARG A 341 -1.24 -17.73 -24.75
CA ARG A 341 -2.20 -17.39 -25.82
C ARG A 341 -1.62 -16.28 -26.71
N THR A 342 -1.37 -16.62 -27.97
CA THR A 342 -0.93 -15.73 -29.05
C THR A 342 -1.96 -14.64 -29.32
N ARG A 343 -1.89 -13.52 -28.59
CA ARG A 343 -2.66 -12.33 -28.96
C ARG A 343 -2.00 -11.74 -30.21
N PHE A 344 -2.72 -11.77 -31.33
CA PHE A 344 -2.30 -11.24 -32.62
C PHE A 344 -1.86 -9.78 -32.48
N THR A 345 -0.55 -9.53 -32.50
CA THR A 345 0.02 -8.18 -32.53
C THR A 345 0.23 -7.76 -34.00
N PRO A 346 -0.11 -6.51 -34.38
CA PRO A 346 0.18 -6.00 -35.73
C PRO A 346 1.67 -6.17 -36.06
N ARG A 347 1.98 -6.63 -37.28
CA ARG A 347 3.36 -6.83 -37.73
C ARG A 347 4.15 -5.52 -37.56
N PRO A 348 5.23 -5.49 -36.75
CA PRO A 348 6.03 -4.29 -36.60
C PRO A 348 6.73 -3.94 -37.92
N PRO A 349 7.04 -2.65 -38.17
CA PRO A 349 7.74 -2.21 -39.38
C PRO A 349 9.05 -2.98 -39.59
N PRO A 350 9.45 -3.30 -40.84
CA PRO A 350 10.57 -4.19 -41.13
C PRO A 350 11.91 -3.72 -40.52
N GLY A 351 12.13 -2.40 -40.35
CA GLY A 351 13.33 -1.85 -39.70
C GLY A 351 13.39 -2.07 -38.18
N VAL A 352 12.24 -2.20 -37.51
CA VAL A 352 12.17 -2.41 -36.04
C VAL A 352 12.00 -3.88 -35.70
N ALA A 353 11.52 -4.70 -36.64
CA ALA A 353 11.22 -6.12 -36.43
C ALA A 353 12.43 -6.96 -35.98
N ALA A 354 13.64 -6.67 -36.45
CA ALA A 354 14.86 -7.38 -36.04
C ALA A 354 15.26 -7.05 -34.59
N ILE A 355 15.14 -5.77 -34.21
CA ILE A 355 15.41 -5.28 -32.85
C ILE A 355 14.32 -5.81 -31.91
N LEU A 356 13.05 -5.70 -32.30
CA LEU A 356 11.92 -6.21 -31.51
C LEU A 356 12.03 -7.71 -31.29
N LYS A 357 12.43 -8.49 -32.30
CA LYS A 357 12.66 -9.94 -32.18
C LYS A 357 13.77 -10.28 -31.19
N ARG A 358 14.92 -9.58 -31.25
CA ARG A 358 16.02 -9.74 -30.28
C ARG A 358 15.58 -9.34 -28.87
N PHE A 359 14.82 -8.26 -28.74
CA PHE A 359 14.25 -7.82 -27.46
C PHE A 359 13.23 -8.83 -26.91
N THR A 360 12.32 -9.38 -27.72
CA THR A 360 11.35 -10.40 -27.29
C THR A 360 12.01 -11.72 -26.88
N ALA A 361 13.15 -12.08 -27.49
CA ALA A 361 13.89 -13.29 -27.17
C ALA A 361 14.60 -13.25 -25.81
N ILE A 362 14.90 -12.05 -25.29
CA ILE A 362 15.62 -11.83 -24.02
C ILE A 362 14.65 -11.53 -22.86
N ARG A 363 13.35 -11.34 -23.12
CA ARG A 363 12.40 -10.94 -22.06
C ARG A 363 12.32 -12.03 -20.98
N PRO A 364 12.71 -11.72 -19.73
CA PRO A 364 12.53 -12.66 -18.63
C PRO A 364 11.05 -12.89 -18.38
N ASP A 365 10.72 -14.11 -17.96
CA ASP A 365 9.39 -14.42 -17.43
C ASP A 365 9.14 -13.62 -16.15
N LEU A 366 7.87 -13.32 -15.84
CA LEU A 366 7.49 -12.54 -14.67
C LEU A 366 8.04 -13.15 -13.37
N GLN A 367 8.08 -14.48 -13.30
CA GLN A 367 8.62 -15.18 -12.14
C GLN A 367 10.13 -14.99 -12.01
N THR A 368 10.86 -15.03 -13.13
CA THR A 368 12.30 -14.76 -13.14
C THR A 368 12.60 -13.31 -12.79
N ALA A 369 11.80 -12.36 -13.29
CA ALA A 369 11.91 -10.96 -12.92
C ALA A 369 11.68 -10.75 -11.41
N TRP A 370 10.68 -11.42 -10.83
CA TRP A 370 10.42 -11.38 -9.39
C TRP A 370 11.55 -12.03 -8.57
N LEU A 371 12.09 -13.15 -9.02
CA LEU A 371 13.25 -13.78 -8.39
C LEU A 371 14.46 -12.83 -8.38
N ILE A 372 14.80 -12.25 -9.54
CA ILE A 372 15.91 -11.30 -9.68
C ILE A 372 15.68 -10.07 -8.80
N SER A 373 14.44 -9.61 -8.67
CA SER A 373 14.12 -8.45 -7.84
C SER A 373 14.44 -8.72 -6.35
N GLN A 374 14.08 -9.89 -5.83
CA GLN A 374 14.41 -10.27 -4.46
C GLN A 374 15.92 -10.42 -4.24
N ILE A 375 16.63 -11.03 -5.20
CA ILE A 375 18.10 -11.15 -5.15
C ILE A 375 18.76 -9.79 -5.17
N MET A 376 18.26 -8.86 -6.00
CA MET A 376 18.81 -7.51 -6.10
C MET A 376 18.58 -6.69 -4.81
N PHE A 377 17.41 -6.85 -4.17
CA PHE A 377 17.17 -6.29 -2.84
C PHE A 377 18.11 -6.89 -1.78
N ALA A 378 18.30 -8.21 -1.78
CA ALA A 378 19.24 -8.85 -0.87
C ALA A 378 20.69 -8.38 -1.10
N ALA A 379 21.14 -8.34 -2.36
CA ALA A 379 22.49 -7.93 -2.71
C ALA A 379 22.79 -6.49 -2.29
N THR A 380 21.82 -5.58 -2.41
CA THR A 380 21.98 -4.19 -1.98
C THR A 380 21.99 -4.05 -0.46
N MET A 381 21.07 -4.69 0.25
CA MET A 381 20.96 -4.56 1.71
C MET A 381 22.03 -5.32 2.49
N ILE A 382 22.70 -6.32 1.89
CA ILE A 382 23.91 -6.95 2.46
C ILE A 382 25.02 -5.92 2.69
N PHE A 383 25.12 -4.90 1.81
CA PHE A 383 26.13 -3.84 1.93
C PHE A 383 25.71 -2.70 2.87
N ALA A 384 24.52 -2.75 3.49
CA ALA A 384 24.06 -1.69 4.38
C ALA A 384 25.01 -1.41 5.57
N PRO A 385 25.60 -2.43 6.24
CA PRO A 385 26.58 -2.18 7.31
C PRO A 385 27.89 -1.53 6.86
N LEU A 386 28.22 -1.64 5.57
CA LEU A 386 29.44 -1.09 4.97
C LEU A 386 29.26 0.36 4.49
N ALA A 387 28.09 0.96 4.72
CA ALA A 387 27.77 2.29 4.21
C ALA A 387 28.32 3.41 5.10
N HIS A 388 29.55 3.83 4.82
CA HIS A 388 30.25 4.91 5.53
C HIS A 388 30.14 6.30 4.86
N SER A 389 29.26 6.46 3.87
CA SER A 389 29.01 7.75 3.21
C SER A 389 27.54 7.88 2.82
N ARG A 390 27.01 9.11 2.86
CA ARG A 390 25.64 9.42 2.43
C ARG A 390 25.41 9.06 0.97
N ALA A 391 26.42 9.25 0.12
CA ALA A 391 26.30 8.99 -1.31
C ALA A 391 26.11 7.50 -1.57
N PHE A 392 26.89 6.67 -0.86
CA PHE A 392 26.77 5.22 -0.95
C PHE A 392 25.47 4.70 -0.32
N ALA A 393 25.06 5.20 0.85
CA ALA A 393 23.77 4.85 1.45
C ALA A 393 22.59 5.23 0.54
N THR A 394 22.63 6.43 -0.04
CA THR A 394 21.62 6.89 -1.01
C THR A 394 21.60 6.03 -2.26
N PHE A 395 22.77 5.64 -2.77
CA PHE A 395 22.86 4.73 -3.91
C PHE A 395 22.21 3.37 -3.61
N LEU A 396 22.48 2.79 -2.43
CA LEU A 396 21.85 1.54 -2.01
C LEU A 396 20.32 1.66 -1.93
N VAL A 397 19.80 2.73 -1.31
CA VAL A 397 18.35 3.01 -1.25
C VAL A 397 17.76 3.20 -2.65
N ALA A 398 18.45 3.93 -3.52
CA ALA A 398 18.00 4.20 -4.88
C ALA A 398 17.83 2.93 -5.72
N VAL A 399 18.79 2.01 -5.66
CA VAL A 399 18.74 0.74 -6.41
C VAL A 399 17.57 -0.14 -5.94
N CYS A 400 17.16 -0.04 -4.67
CA CYS A 400 15.97 -0.73 -4.15
C CYS A 400 14.65 -0.25 -4.76
N GLY A 401 14.63 0.83 -5.56
CA GLY A 401 13.44 1.26 -6.29
C GLY A 401 12.98 0.25 -7.35
N VAL A 402 13.91 -0.44 -8.02
CA VAL A 402 13.57 -1.45 -9.03
C VAL A 402 12.92 -2.69 -8.38
N PRO A 403 13.47 -3.27 -7.29
CA PRO A 403 12.82 -4.35 -6.58
C PRO A 403 11.45 -4.01 -6.00
N TRP A 404 11.27 -2.77 -5.52
CA TRP A 404 9.99 -2.31 -5.00
C TRP A 404 8.90 -2.27 -6.08
N ALA A 405 9.24 -1.79 -7.28
CA ALA A 405 8.31 -1.75 -8.41
C ALA A 405 7.82 -3.16 -8.81
N ILE A 406 8.72 -4.15 -8.84
CA ILE A 406 8.36 -5.55 -9.16
C ILE A 406 7.55 -6.17 -8.03
N SER A 407 7.95 -5.93 -6.78
CA SER A 407 7.25 -6.46 -5.59
C SER A 407 5.83 -5.91 -5.43
N SER A 408 5.58 -4.71 -5.94
CA SER A 408 4.24 -4.10 -5.97
C SER A 408 3.33 -4.64 -7.08
N TRP A 409 3.88 -5.39 -8.04
CA TRP A 409 3.16 -5.87 -9.22
C TRP A 409 3.06 -7.41 -9.29
N ALA A 410 4.19 -8.10 -9.20
CA ALA A 410 4.28 -9.54 -9.47
C ALA A 410 3.35 -10.41 -8.59
N PRO A 411 3.25 -10.21 -7.27
CA PRO A 411 2.39 -11.03 -6.41
C PRO A 411 0.92 -10.90 -6.80
N PHE A 412 0.45 -9.67 -7.04
CA PHE A 412 -0.93 -9.41 -7.45
C PHE A 412 -1.25 -10.01 -8.83
N ALA A 413 -0.31 -9.96 -9.76
CA ALA A 413 -0.46 -10.59 -11.07
C ALA A 413 -0.57 -12.12 -10.96
N PHE A 414 0.30 -12.77 -10.18
CA PHE A 414 0.24 -14.23 -9.96
C PHE A 414 -1.05 -14.65 -9.25
N MET A 415 -1.47 -13.90 -8.23
CA MET A 415 -2.73 -14.13 -7.53
C MET A 415 -3.91 -14.04 -8.49
N GLY A 416 -3.97 -13.00 -9.33
CA GLY A 416 -5.04 -12.82 -10.32
C GLY A 416 -5.16 -13.99 -11.30
N VAL A 417 -4.02 -14.52 -11.78
CA VAL A 417 -3.99 -15.70 -12.66
C VAL A 417 -4.53 -16.94 -11.95
N GLU A 418 -4.12 -17.18 -10.71
CA GLU A 418 -4.51 -18.38 -9.97
C GLU A 418 -5.99 -18.34 -9.55
N ILE A 419 -6.50 -17.17 -9.15
CA ILE A 419 -7.94 -16.96 -8.88
C ILE A 419 -8.77 -17.27 -10.14
N ASN A 420 -8.29 -16.84 -11.32
CA ASN A 420 -8.97 -17.13 -12.59
C ASN A 420 -8.98 -18.64 -12.88
N LYS A 421 -7.86 -19.34 -12.66
CA LYS A 421 -7.81 -20.81 -12.81
C LYS A 421 -8.74 -21.53 -11.85
N LEU A 422 -8.82 -21.11 -10.58
CA LEU A 422 -9.72 -21.72 -9.60
C LEU A 422 -11.20 -21.52 -9.99
N THR A 423 -11.52 -20.36 -10.56
CA THR A 423 -12.86 -20.09 -11.12
C THR A 423 -13.15 -20.98 -12.33
N MET A 424 -12.14 -21.26 -13.17
CA MET A 424 -12.28 -22.13 -14.34
C MET A 424 -12.32 -23.63 -13.98
N ASN A 425 -11.71 -24.03 -12.85
CA ASN A 425 -11.49 -25.44 -12.47
C ASN A 425 -12.32 -25.94 -11.28
N GLY A 426 -13.02 -25.08 -10.52
CA GLY A 426 -13.91 -25.48 -9.42
C GLY A 426 -15.38 -25.28 -9.77
N GLY A 427 -16.32 -26.17 -9.42
CA GLY A 427 -16.37 -26.87 -8.13
C GLY A 427 -16.01 -28.36 -8.09
N PRO A 428 -15.75 -28.89 -6.88
CA PRO A 428 -15.49 -30.30 -6.64
C PRO A 428 -16.79 -31.10 -6.79
N GLY A 429 -16.97 -31.74 -7.94
CA GLY A 429 -18.14 -32.60 -8.21
C GLY A 429 -18.56 -32.74 -9.67
N ALA A 430 -18.00 -31.96 -10.61
CA ALA A 430 -18.39 -32.04 -12.02
C ALA A 430 -17.31 -32.73 -12.89
N PRO A 431 -17.35 -34.06 -13.10
CA PRO A 431 -16.61 -34.66 -14.19
C PRO A 431 -17.28 -34.26 -15.51
N GLY A 432 -16.60 -33.47 -16.35
CA GLY A 432 -16.94 -33.38 -17.77
C GLY A 432 -17.35 -32.02 -18.37
N MET A 433 -16.76 -30.90 -17.97
CA MET A 433 -16.91 -29.62 -18.72
C MET A 433 -15.64 -29.14 -19.44
N ALA A 434 -14.65 -30.00 -19.68
CA ALA A 434 -13.50 -29.68 -20.52
C ALA A 434 -13.86 -29.42 -22.00
N ALA A 435 -15.07 -29.80 -22.45
CA ALA A 435 -15.48 -29.71 -23.85
C ALA A 435 -16.31 -28.46 -24.22
N GLN A 436 -16.72 -27.62 -23.26
CA GLN A 436 -17.68 -26.54 -23.54
C GLN A 436 -17.13 -25.11 -23.36
N ALA A 437 -15.87 -24.98 -22.92
CA ALA A 437 -15.18 -23.69 -22.75
C ALA A 437 -14.46 -23.18 -24.02
N THR A 438 -14.53 -23.89 -25.15
CA THR A 438 -14.05 -23.39 -26.45
C THR A 438 -15.07 -22.49 -27.18
N ARG A 439 -16.25 -22.24 -26.60
CA ARG A 439 -17.30 -21.39 -27.19
C ARG A 439 -17.67 -20.13 -26.37
N SER A 440 -16.76 -19.60 -25.55
CA SER A 440 -16.75 -18.15 -25.28
C SER A 440 -15.88 -17.44 -26.32
N GLY A 441 -16.22 -17.66 -27.59
CA GLY A 441 -15.92 -16.70 -28.64
C GLY A 441 -17.07 -15.70 -28.63
N VAL A 442 -16.75 -14.41 -28.60
CA VAL A 442 -17.70 -13.37 -28.99
C VAL A 442 -18.13 -13.69 -30.43
N THR A 443 -19.26 -14.36 -30.59
CA THR A 443 -19.89 -14.51 -31.91
C THR A 443 -20.60 -13.18 -32.18
N MET A 444 -19.93 -12.29 -32.90
CA MET A 444 -20.60 -11.20 -33.61
C MET A 444 -21.52 -11.85 -34.63
N ILE A 445 -22.79 -12.04 -34.30
CA ILE A 445 -23.82 -12.34 -35.29
C ILE A 445 -24.19 -10.98 -35.90
N THR A 446 -23.47 -10.57 -36.94
CA THR A 446 -23.98 -9.57 -37.88
C THR A 446 -25.03 -10.25 -38.75
N SER A 447 -26.28 -10.29 -38.29
CA SER A 447 -27.40 -10.60 -39.18
C SER A 447 -27.78 -9.32 -39.92
N ALA A 448 -27.23 -9.16 -41.12
CA ALA A 448 -27.77 -8.21 -42.09
C ALA A 448 -29.10 -8.76 -42.62
N SER A 449 -30.21 -8.33 -42.05
CA SER A 449 -31.54 -8.49 -42.65
C SER A 449 -31.92 -7.20 -43.37
N LEU A 450 -31.78 -7.22 -44.70
CA LEU A 450 -32.41 -6.25 -45.59
C LEU A 450 -33.93 -6.36 -45.45
N ARG A 451 -34.58 -5.39 -44.81
CA ARG A 451 -35.98 -5.06 -45.06
C ARG A 451 -36.19 -3.55 -45.08
N ASN A 452 -36.60 -3.08 -46.25
CA ASN A 452 -37.16 -1.75 -46.50
C ASN A 452 -38.42 -1.52 -45.64
N SER A 453 -38.45 -0.42 -44.90
CA SER A 453 -39.46 0.65 -44.98
C SER A 453 -39.73 1.29 -43.62
N ALA A 454 -39.52 2.61 -43.61
CA ALA A 454 -40.19 3.65 -42.83
C ALA A 454 -40.26 3.57 -41.29
N ALA A 455 -39.60 4.56 -40.69
CA ALA A 455 -39.88 5.27 -39.44
C ALA A 455 -39.47 4.62 -38.10
N ASP A 456 -38.87 5.50 -37.28
CA ASP A 456 -38.53 5.43 -35.86
C ASP A 456 -37.25 4.70 -35.43
N THR A 457 -36.22 5.51 -35.14
CA THR A 457 -34.92 5.10 -34.59
C THR A 457 -34.97 5.20 -33.06
N GLU A 458 -35.38 4.13 -32.37
CA GLU A 458 -35.11 3.96 -30.93
C GLU A 458 -33.80 3.18 -30.73
N LEU A 459 -32.95 3.69 -29.84
CA LEU A 459 -31.66 3.12 -29.48
C LEU A 459 -31.89 1.97 -28.48
N GLU A 460 -32.05 0.74 -28.97
CA GLU A 460 -32.33 -0.43 -28.13
C GLU A 460 -31.12 -0.82 -27.27
N VAL A 461 -31.27 -0.69 -25.96
CA VAL A 461 -30.28 -1.05 -24.94
C VAL A 461 -30.19 -2.58 -24.86
N LEU A 462 -29.03 -3.12 -25.20
CA LEU A 462 -28.65 -4.53 -25.07
C LEU A 462 -28.95 -5.05 -23.64
N ARG A 463 -30.05 -5.76 -23.48
CA ARG A 463 -30.37 -6.55 -22.30
C ARG A 463 -29.76 -7.95 -22.46
N LEU A 464 -28.89 -8.33 -21.53
CA LEU A 464 -28.47 -9.72 -21.37
C LEU A 464 -29.65 -10.50 -20.77
N ASN A 465 -30.20 -11.44 -21.55
CA ASN A 465 -31.20 -12.39 -21.06
C ASN A 465 -30.60 -13.24 -19.93
N HIS A 466 -31.07 -13.02 -18.69
CA HIS A 466 -31.11 -14.11 -17.72
C HIS A 466 -32.23 -15.06 -18.17
N ARG A 467 -31.87 -16.33 -18.29
CA ARG A 467 -32.70 -17.40 -18.83
C ARG A 467 -33.84 -17.65 -17.84
N ASP A 468 -35.08 -17.31 -18.23
CA ASP A 468 -36.28 -17.88 -17.63
C ASP A 468 -36.29 -19.38 -17.91
N SER A 469 -36.41 -20.19 -16.87
CA SER A 469 -36.86 -21.57 -16.96
C SER A 469 -37.81 -21.81 -15.79
N ASP A 470 -39.09 -21.57 -16.04
CA ASP A 470 -40.19 -22.21 -15.31
C ASP A 470 -40.05 -23.74 -15.48
N SER A 471 -39.51 -24.39 -14.47
CA SER A 471 -39.75 -25.81 -14.22
C SER A 471 -39.43 -26.10 -12.76
N ASP A 472 -40.49 -26.19 -11.94
CA ASP A 472 -40.47 -26.62 -10.55
C ASP A 472 -39.79 -28.00 -10.40
N THR A 473 -38.56 -28.03 -9.88
CA THR A 473 -37.98 -29.19 -9.19
C THR A 473 -37.00 -28.70 -8.11
N ASP A 474 -37.26 -29.10 -6.86
CA ASP A 474 -36.58 -28.71 -5.61
C ASP A 474 -35.10 -29.18 -5.49
N GLU A 475 -34.21 -28.80 -6.41
CA GLU A 475 -32.77 -29.09 -6.32
C GLU A 475 -31.84 -27.85 -6.43
N GLU A 476 -32.36 -26.62 -6.35
CA GLU A 476 -31.55 -25.39 -6.57
C GLU A 476 -30.79 -24.84 -5.35
N ASP A 477 -30.91 -25.43 -4.16
CA ASP A 477 -30.28 -24.87 -2.95
C ASP A 477 -28.76 -25.09 -2.82
N GLN A 478 -28.14 -25.89 -3.70
CA GLN A 478 -26.67 -26.08 -3.71
C GLN A 478 -25.92 -25.27 -4.78
N ALA A 479 -26.59 -24.83 -5.86
CA ALA A 479 -25.92 -24.10 -6.95
C ALA A 479 -25.74 -22.60 -6.67
N SER A 480 -26.51 -22.03 -5.73
CA SER A 480 -26.46 -20.62 -5.36
C SER A 480 -25.28 -20.23 -4.45
N ASN A 481 -24.51 -21.21 -3.96
CA ASN A 481 -23.37 -21.00 -3.06
C ASN A 481 -22.00 -20.95 -3.76
N ILE A 482 -21.95 -20.91 -5.11
CA ILE A 482 -20.67 -20.74 -5.82
C ILE A 482 -20.28 -19.25 -5.72
N PRO A 483 -19.19 -18.91 -5.01
CA PRO A 483 -18.78 -17.52 -4.87
C PRO A 483 -18.47 -16.92 -6.24
N SER A 484 -18.97 -15.70 -6.48
CA SER A 484 -18.64 -14.99 -7.72
C SER A 484 -17.13 -14.78 -7.85
N THR A 485 -16.59 -14.69 -9.07
CA THR A 485 -15.16 -14.45 -9.30
C THR A 485 -14.63 -13.25 -8.51
N GLY A 486 -15.47 -12.22 -8.32
CA GLY A 486 -15.13 -11.03 -7.52
C GLY A 486 -15.05 -11.32 -6.01
N GLU A 487 -15.94 -12.15 -5.48
CA GLU A 487 -15.94 -12.56 -4.07
C GLU A 487 -14.73 -13.45 -3.76
N LEU A 488 -14.44 -14.43 -4.63
CA LEU A 488 -13.26 -15.27 -4.53
C LEU A 488 -11.96 -14.43 -4.61
N ALA A 489 -11.90 -13.47 -5.52
CA ALA A 489 -10.78 -12.54 -5.62
C ALA A 489 -10.61 -11.70 -4.35
N GLY A 490 -11.71 -11.19 -3.77
CA GLY A 490 -11.68 -10.43 -2.52
C GLY A 490 -11.13 -11.24 -1.35
N ILE A 491 -11.56 -12.51 -1.21
CA ILE A 491 -11.06 -13.41 -0.17
C ILE A 491 -9.56 -13.64 -0.32
N TYR A 492 -9.10 -14.03 -1.51
CA TYR A 492 -7.68 -14.32 -1.73
C TYR A 492 -6.78 -13.10 -1.66
N LEU A 493 -7.24 -11.92 -2.08
CA LEU A 493 -6.54 -10.66 -1.87
C LEU A 493 -6.48 -10.27 -0.38
N GLY A 494 -7.53 -10.59 0.39
CA GLY A 494 -7.53 -10.48 1.84
C GLY A 494 -6.49 -11.38 2.50
N VAL A 495 -6.39 -12.64 2.04
CA VAL A 495 -5.35 -13.58 2.51
C VAL A 495 -3.95 -13.08 2.15
N LEU A 496 -3.74 -12.56 0.93
CA LEU A 496 -2.47 -11.96 0.56
C LEU A 496 -2.10 -10.82 1.51
N ASN A 497 -3.06 -9.96 1.87
CA ASN A 497 -2.83 -8.88 2.84
C ASN A 497 -2.37 -9.42 4.21
N VAL A 498 -2.98 -10.50 4.72
CA VAL A 498 -2.53 -11.16 5.97
C VAL A 498 -1.05 -11.60 5.86
N TYR A 499 -0.65 -12.18 4.73
CA TYR A 499 0.74 -12.57 4.45
C TYR A 499 1.68 -11.39 4.17
N THR A 500 1.16 -10.18 3.95
CA THR A 500 1.96 -8.95 3.95
C THR A 500 2.07 -8.30 5.32
N THR A 501 1.07 -8.46 6.20
CA THR A 501 1.03 -7.80 7.52
C THR A 501 1.68 -8.63 8.63
N LEU A 502 1.47 -9.96 8.66
CA LEU A 502 2.09 -10.84 9.66
C LEU A 502 3.64 -10.74 9.72
N PRO A 503 4.36 -10.69 8.59
CA PRO A 503 5.81 -10.52 8.60
C PRO A 503 6.28 -9.21 9.21
N GLN A 504 5.45 -8.16 9.20
CA GLN A 504 5.83 -6.87 9.75
C GLN A 504 5.93 -6.93 11.28
N PHE A 505 5.10 -7.76 11.95
CA PHE A 505 5.28 -8.06 13.37
C PHE A 505 6.61 -8.77 13.63
N VAL A 506 6.97 -9.73 12.77
CA VAL A 506 8.26 -10.43 12.87
C VAL A 506 9.43 -9.47 12.65
N GLY A 507 9.36 -8.63 11.61
CA GLY A 507 10.37 -7.59 11.33
C GLY A 507 10.50 -6.60 12.49
N THR A 508 9.39 -6.19 13.08
CA THR A 508 9.36 -5.33 14.27
C THR A 508 10.03 -5.98 15.47
N PHE A 509 9.73 -7.25 15.72
CA PHE A 509 10.33 -8.01 16.83
C PHE A 509 11.84 -8.22 16.62
N ILE A 510 12.27 -8.51 15.40
CA ILE A 510 13.69 -8.59 15.04
C ILE A 510 14.38 -7.24 15.30
N SER A 511 13.80 -6.14 14.82
CA SER A 511 14.34 -4.80 15.07
C SER A 511 14.41 -4.48 16.57
N TRP A 512 13.39 -4.85 17.34
CA TRP A 512 13.38 -4.68 18.79
C TRP A 512 14.55 -5.41 19.48
N ILE A 513 14.82 -6.67 19.10
CA ILE A 513 15.95 -7.45 19.63
C ILE A 513 17.27 -6.78 19.24
N VAL A 514 17.45 -6.48 17.95
CA VAL A 514 18.70 -5.90 17.44
C VAL A 514 19.02 -4.57 18.11
N PHE A 515 18.02 -3.68 18.23
CA PHE A 515 18.19 -2.40 18.92
C PHE A 515 18.47 -2.57 20.41
N SER A 516 17.84 -3.56 21.07
CA SER A 516 18.07 -3.80 22.50
C SER A 516 19.46 -4.36 22.81
N VAL A 517 20.03 -5.13 21.89
CA VAL A 517 21.37 -5.73 22.04
C VAL A 517 22.48 -4.75 21.67
N LEU A 518 22.32 -4.01 20.57
CA LEU A 518 23.39 -3.15 20.03
C LEU A 518 23.39 -1.73 20.59
N GLU A 519 22.23 -1.23 21.01
CA GLU A 519 22.07 0.08 21.61
C GLU A 519 21.20 -0.03 22.88
N PRO A 520 21.61 -0.84 23.89
CA PRO A 520 20.90 -0.94 25.16
C PRO A 520 20.86 0.47 25.75
N GLY A 521 19.63 1.01 25.88
CA GLY A 521 19.33 2.43 25.98
C GLY A 521 20.45 3.26 26.59
N ALA A 522 21.00 4.19 25.80
CA ALA A 522 21.92 5.20 26.28
C ALA A 522 21.35 5.79 27.57
N GLN A 523 21.98 5.49 28.71
CA GLN A 523 21.67 6.20 29.94
C GLN A 523 21.94 7.67 29.62
N PRO A 524 21.02 8.60 29.93
CA PRO A 524 21.36 10.00 29.89
C PRO A 524 22.52 10.17 30.88
N ASN A 525 23.73 10.43 30.38
CA ASN A 525 24.84 10.80 31.25
C ASN A 525 24.34 11.99 32.08
N LYS A 526 24.30 11.81 33.39
CA LYS A 526 23.70 12.71 34.39
C LYS A 526 24.37 14.09 34.51
N GLU A 527 25.31 14.45 33.63
CA GLU A 527 26.24 15.57 33.85
C GLU A 527 26.44 16.53 32.67
N SER A 528 25.69 16.44 31.58
CA SER A 528 25.75 17.46 30.53
C SER A 528 24.35 17.90 30.11
N ASP A 529 24.11 19.20 30.16
CA ASP A 529 22.86 19.85 29.75
C ASP A 529 22.25 19.18 28.52
N ALA A 530 20.95 18.87 28.62
CA ALA A 530 20.14 18.24 27.58
C ALA A 530 20.07 19.15 26.35
N SER A 531 21.10 19.10 25.51
CA SER A 531 21.04 19.66 24.16
C SER A 531 20.18 18.74 23.29
N ASP A 532 19.35 19.32 22.43
CA ASP A 532 18.43 18.64 21.47
C ASP A 532 19.14 17.70 20.46
N THR A 533 20.44 17.45 20.65
CA THR A 533 21.37 16.79 19.72
C THR A 533 21.81 15.39 20.15
N GLN A 534 21.41 14.90 21.34
CA GLN A 534 21.93 13.66 21.94
C GLN A 534 21.04 12.41 21.76
N TRP A 535 20.23 12.34 20.70
CA TRP A 535 19.39 11.16 20.42
C TRP A 535 19.95 10.23 19.34
N MET A 536 21.00 10.66 18.62
CA MET A 536 21.73 9.82 17.65
C MET A 536 23.04 9.32 18.23
N ASN A 537 23.36 8.04 17.99
CA ASN A 537 24.68 7.51 18.30
C ASN A 537 25.67 7.94 17.20
N LEU A 538 26.55 8.90 17.51
CA LEU A 538 27.54 9.46 16.58
C LEU A 538 28.90 8.74 16.63
N ASP A 539 29.01 7.62 17.35
CA ASP A 539 30.24 6.84 17.42
C ASP A 539 30.52 6.15 16.06
N LYS A 540 31.68 6.48 15.46
CA LYS A 540 32.10 5.92 14.18
C LYS A 540 32.47 4.44 14.27
N ASP A 541 32.90 3.99 15.44
CA ASP A 541 33.46 2.65 15.68
C ASP A 541 32.39 1.61 16.07
N LYS A 542 31.17 2.05 16.43
CA LYS A 542 30.07 1.16 16.77
C LYS A 542 29.22 0.86 15.53
N PRO A 543 28.81 -0.42 15.31
CA PRO A 543 27.98 -0.76 14.16
C PRO A 543 26.62 -0.05 14.25
N ASN A 544 26.14 0.47 13.13
CA ASN A 544 24.80 1.07 13.08
C ASN A 544 23.74 -0.04 13.22
N ALA A 545 22.98 -0.02 14.32
CA ALA A 545 21.98 -1.05 14.59
C ALA A 545 20.88 -1.13 13.50
N ILE A 546 20.56 -0.01 12.84
CA ILE A 546 19.59 0.01 11.73
C ILE A 546 20.17 -0.75 10.53
N SER A 547 21.46 -0.57 10.23
CA SER A 547 22.13 -1.26 9.13
C SER A 547 22.16 -2.79 9.32
N ILE A 548 22.23 -3.25 10.56
CA ILE A 548 22.16 -4.68 10.90
C ILE A 548 20.73 -5.20 10.73
N CYS A 549 19.70 -4.42 11.05
CA CYS A 549 18.32 -4.79 10.75
C CYS A 549 18.11 -4.96 9.23
N LEU A 550 18.65 -4.04 8.43
CA LEU A 550 18.59 -4.12 6.96
C LEU A 550 19.34 -5.35 6.43
N PHE A 551 20.49 -5.68 7.02
CA PHE A 551 21.24 -6.90 6.69
C PHE A 551 20.45 -8.18 6.99
N ILE A 552 19.80 -8.28 8.15
CA ILE A 552 18.92 -9.42 8.47
C ILE A 552 17.74 -9.47 7.50
N GLY A 553 17.20 -8.31 7.12
CA GLY A 553 16.21 -8.19 6.05
C GLY A 553 16.70 -8.75 4.72
N ALA A 554 17.97 -8.54 4.37
CA ALA A 554 18.58 -9.10 3.17
C ALA A 554 18.62 -10.64 3.18
N ILE A 555 18.93 -11.25 4.33
CA ILE A 555 18.89 -12.71 4.50
C ILE A 555 17.45 -13.22 4.29
N SER A 556 16.45 -12.54 4.85
CA SER A 556 15.04 -12.92 4.64
C SER A 556 14.61 -12.80 3.17
N ALA A 557 15.14 -11.83 2.43
CA ALA A 557 14.89 -11.69 1.00
C ALA A 557 15.54 -12.81 0.16
N LEU A 558 16.67 -13.38 0.59
CA LEU A 558 17.22 -14.60 -0.05
C LEU A 558 16.31 -15.80 0.16
N VAL A 559 15.68 -15.93 1.33
CA VAL A 559 14.66 -16.96 1.59
C VAL A 559 13.43 -16.72 0.71
N ALA A 560 13.02 -15.46 0.52
CA ALA A 560 11.94 -15.09 -0.39
C ALA A 560 12.28 -15.43 -1.86
N ALA A 561 13.54 -15.23 -2.27
CA ALA A 561 14.03 -15.62 -3.59
C ALA A 561 13.93 -17.14 -3.79
N GLU A 562 14.37 -17.93 -2.81
CA GLU A 562 14.25 -19.38 -2.86
C GLU A 562 12.78 -19.85 -2.89
N ALA A 563 11.90 -19.23 -2.11
CA ALA A 563 10.46 -19.49 -2.15
C ALA A 563 9.86 -19.16 -3.54
N THR A 564 10.28 -18.05 -4.14
CA THR A 564 9.87 -17.65 -5.50
C THR A 564 10.38 -18.62 -6.56
N ARG A 565 11.60 -19.17 -6.40
CA ARG A 565 12.16 -20.20 -7.28
C ARG A 565 11.34 -21.49 -7.20
N ARG A 566 10.94 -21.90 -5.99
CA ARG A 566 10.15 -23.12 -5.75
C ARG A 566 8.78 -23.08 -6.39
N LEU A 567 8.20 -21.90 -6.59
CA LEU A 567 6.92 -21.72 -7.28
C LEU A 567 6.90 -22.35 -8.70
N ARG A 568 8.07 -22.53 -9.34
CA ARG A 568 8.18 -23.20 -10.65
C ARG A 568 7.84 -24.69 -10.60
N TYR A 569 8.04 -25.32 -9.44
CA TYR A 569 7.92 -26.77 -9.24
C TYR A 569 6.60 -27.16 -8.56
N VAL A 570 5.80 -26.18 -8.12
CA VAL A 570 4.48 -26.43 -7.52
C VAL A 570 3.46 -26.54 -8.66
N SER A 571 3.04 -27.79 -8.92
CA SER A 571 2.08 -28.14 -9.98
C SER A 571 0.66 -27.83 -9.59
#